data_AF-A0AAX4PFA9-F1
#
_entry.id   AF-A0AAX4PFA9-F1
#
_cell.length_a   1.000
_cell.length_b   1.000
_cell.length_c   1.000
_cell.angle_alpha   90.00
_cell.angle_beta   90.00
_cell.angle_gamma   90.00
#
_symmetry.space_group_name_H-M   'P 1'
#
loop_
_entity.id
_entity.type
_entity.pdbx_description
1 polymer ?
#
loop_
_entity_poly.entity_id
_entity_poly.type
_entity_poly.pdbx_seq_one_letter_code
_entity_poly.pdbx_strand_id
1 'polypeptide(L)'
;MAAVVGGSVAVVEADGFHIDELAGNVATKEDTLSIAFVSAKAGASEPWLTLHYDEWIAVRTGSIAIEQEGLANVTVRAGQTVKISKGTRFRPSFPEDTTYIPVCIPAFSPSRCIREDVTEEGKDVALNLKKLHASGTVDDLEYCLKDSPEVLYHMTSAAEWEQAIADKVYYPKTYEQDGHYTHATGVPSRLVGTANHFYQDSQGDWVCLQFRRAALKACGIHVRDEEAMPVGDKDVDPAWVSKKWICPHVVGGLPTSVVEKVFKMTRDGKLFTGIEGLV
;
A
#
# COMPACT_ATOMS: atom_id res chain seq x y z
N MET A 1 -25.57 6.97 25.25
CA MET A 1 -24.54 6.40 26.14
C MET A 1 -23.23 7.11 25.81
N ALA A 2 -22.46 7.54 26.80
CA ALA A 2 -21.12 8.10 26.57
C ALA A 2 -20.07 6.99 26.78
N ALA A 3 -19.06 6.91 25.91
CA ALA A 3 -17.99 5.93 25.98
C ALA A 3 -16.66 6.54 25.51
N VAL A 4 -15.55 6.05 26.07
CA VAL A 4 -14.20 6.32 25.56
C VAL A 4 -13.99 5.47 24.32
N VAL A 5 -13.61 6.10 23.20
CA VAL A 5 -13.52 5.44 21.88
C VAL A 5 -12.09 5.14 21.43
N GLY A 6 -11.08 5.68 22.11
CA GLY A 6 -9.67 5.48 21.76
C GLY A 6 -8.74 6.45 22.48
N GLY A 7 -7.49 6.49 22.01
CA GLY A 7 -6.44 7.40 22.49
C GLY A 7 -5.66 8.02 21.33
N SER A 8 -4.90 9.06 21.64
CA SER A 8 -4.05 9.79 20.67
C SER A 8 -2.98 8.88 20.07
N VAL A 9 -2.78 8.95 18.75
CA VAL A 9 -1.74 8.20 18.02
C VAL A 9 -0.91 9.16 17.19
N ALA A 10 0.41 9.17 17.38
CA ALA A 10 1.34 9.92 16.52
C ALA A 10 1.35 9.29 15.11
N VAL A 11 0.97 10.08 14.10
CA VAL A 11 0.90 9.62 12.69
C VAL A 11 1.95 10.28 11.80
N VAL A 12 2.47 11.44 12.21
CA VAL A 12 3.62 12.11 11.57
C VAL A 12 4.53 12.66 12.66
N GLU A 13 5.80 12.26 12.63
CA GLU A 13 6.89 12.81 13.44
C GLU A 13 8.03 13.22 12.51
N ALA A 14 8.16 14.51 12.24
CA ALA A 14 9.22 15.10 11.43
C ALA A 14 9.87 16.27 12.17
N ASP A 15 11.06 16.71 11.73
CA ASP A 15 11.76 17.79 12.41
C ASP A 15 10.95 19.09 12.31
N GLY A 16 10.45 19.57 13.45
CA GLY A 16 9.60 20.75 13.53
C GLY A 16 8.16 20.57 13.02
N PHE A 17 7.69 19.36 12.76
CA PHE A 17 6.29 19.12 12.35
C PHE A 17 5.75 17.80 12.91
N HIS A 18 4.65 17.88 13.67
CA HIS A 18 4.09 16.76 14.42
C HIS A 18 2.57 16.68 14.25
N ILE A 19 2.03 15.48 14.00
CA ILE A 19 0.60 15.21 13.92
C ILE A 19 0.23 14.02 14.81
N ASP A 20 -0.69 14.28 15.74
CA ASP A 20 -1.38 13.27 16.53
C ASP A 20 -2.82 13.10 16.03
N GLU A 21 -3.21 11.91 15.57
CA GLU A 21 -4.62 11.61 15.31
C GLU A 21 -5.32 11.30 16.65
N LEU A 22 -6.37 12.07 16.98
CA LEU A 22 -7.16 11.92 18.21
C LEU A 22 -8.39 11.02 17.98
N ALA A 23 -8.96 11.09 16.78
CA ALA A 23 -10.04 10.23 16.30
C ALA A 23 -9.94 10.14 14.77
N GLY A 24 -10.23 8.98 14.19
CA GLY A 24 -10.16 8.75 12.75
C GLY A 24 -9.78 7.31 12.38
N ASN A 25 -9.21 7.15 11.19
CA ASN A 25 -8.94 5.84 10.60
C ASN A 25 -7.83 5.06 11.33
N VAL A 26 -6.91 5.74 12.01
CA VAL A 26 -5.79 5.13 12.72
C VAL A 26 -6.09 4.95 14.21
N ALA A 27 -6.48 6.02 14.90
CA ALA A 27 -6.65 6.08 16.35
C ALA A 27 -7.93 5.38 16.84
N THR A 28 -9.04 5.53 16.13
CA THR A 28 -10.35 4.99 16.55
C THR A 28 -10.97 4.01 15.56
N LYS A 29 -10.31 3.79 14.40
CA LYS A 29 -10.75 2.88 13.33
C LYS A 29 -12.12 3.23 12.73
N GLU A 30 -12.41 4.53 12.63
CA GLU A 30 -13.69 5.06 12.14
C GLU A 30 -13.47 6.05 10.99
N ASP A 31 -14.18 5.86 9.87
CA ASP A 31 -14.03 6.71 8.68
C ASP A 31 -14.95 7.95 8.67
N THR A 32 -15.78 8.10 9.69
CA THR A 32 -16.83 9.14 9.73
C THR A 32 -16.25 10.55 9.74
N LEU A 33 -15.22 10.77 10.55
CA LEU A 33 -14.51 12.05 10.69
C LEU A 33 -13.11 11.78 11.24
N SER A 34 -12.17 12.69 10.98
CA SER A 34 -10.89 12.70 11.70
C SER A 34 -10.70 14.00 12.46
N ILE A 35 -10.15 13.90 13.66
CA ILE A 35 -9.71 15.02 14.50
C ILE A 35 -8.23 14.77 14.79
N ALA A 36 -7.38 15.75 14.50
CA ALA A 36 -5.97 15.67 14.87
C ALA A 36 -5.55 16.86 15.72
N PHE A 37 -4.41 16.72 16.39
CA PHE A 37 -3.64 17.84 16.93
C PHE A 37 -2.37 17.97 16.11
N VAL A 38 -2.09 19.19 15.62
CA VAL A 38 -0.90 19.48 14.83
C VAL A 38 -0.08 20.55 15.51
N SER A 39 1.24 20.34 15.53
CA SER A 39 2.24 21.30 15.99
C SER A 39 3.29 21.50 14.89
N ALA A 40 3.45 22.73 14.44
CA ALA A 40 4.40 23.12 13.41
C ALA A 40 5.32 24.22 13.94
N LYS A 41 6.63 24.09 13.72
CA LYS A 41 7.64 25.09 14.03
C LYS A 41 7.67 26.20 12.99
N ALA A 42 8.10 27.38 13.41
CA ALA A 42 8.35 28.50 12.51
C ALA A 42 9.27 28.08 11.35
N GLY A 43 8.85 28.36 10.11
CA GLY A 43 9.56 27.99 8.89
C GLY A 43 9.14 26.65 8.28
N ALA A 44 8.34 25.83 8.98
CA ALA A 44 7.78 24.62 8.41
C ALA A 44 6.80 24.95 7.26
N SER A 45 6.66 24.02 6.32
CA SER A 45 5.66 24.08 5.26
C SER A 45 5.29 22.68 4.81
N GLU A 46 4.06 22.50 4.35
CA GLU A 46 3.68 21.29 3.62
C GLU A 46 3.88 21.46 2.11
N PRO A 47 3.92 20.36 1.33
CA PRO A 47 3.82 20.43 -0.13
C PRO A 47 2.48 21.03 -0.58
N TRP A 48 2.30 21.15 -1.90
CA TRP A 48 0.95 21.36 -2.44
C TRP A 48 0.07 20.16 -2.13
N LEU A 49 -1.13 20.45 -1.63
CA LEU A 49 -2.15 19.50 -1.22
C LEU A 49 -3.40 19.70 -2.05
N THR A 50 -4.04 18.61 -2.48
CA THR A 50 -5.42 18.62 -3.00
C THR A 50 -6.26 17.61 -2.23
N LEU A 51 -7.27 18.09 -1.52
CA LEU A 51 -8.11 17.26 -0.65
C LEU A 51 -9.34 16.75 -1.40
N HIS A 52 -9.66 15.47 -1.25
CA HIS A 52 -10.90 14.88 -1.74
C HIS A 52 -12.01 14.82 -0.67
N TYR A 53 -11.86 15.63 0.38
CA TYR A 53 -12.76 15.81 1.52
C TYR A 53 -12.78 17.29 1.95
N ASP A 54 -13.76 17.66 2.77
CA ASP A 54 -13.78 18.98 3.40
C ASP A 54 -12.96 18.95 4.70
N GLU A 55 -12.18 20.00 4.94
CA GLU A 55 -11.36 20.15 6.14
C GLU A 55 -11.60 21.51 6.82
N TRP A 56 -11.75 21.51 8.13
CA TRP A 56 -11.75 22.72 8.96
C TRP A 56 -10.49 22.77 9.79
N ILE A 57 -9.74 23.86 9.69
CA ILE A 57 -8.49 24.05 10.43
C ILE A 57 -8.71 25.14 11.47
N ALA A 58 -8.80 24.74 12.74
CA ALA A 58 -8.95 25.66 13.87
C ALA A 58 -7.58 25.98 14.49
N VAL A 59 -7.09 27.21 14.25
CA VAL A 59 -5.76 27.64 14.73
C VAL A 59 -5.85 28.02 16.21
N ARG A 60 -5.00 27.39 17.03
CA ARG A 60 -4.98 27.58 18.50
C ARG A 60 -3.92 28.58 18.93
N THR A 61 -2.73 28.50 18.36
CA THR A 61 -1.61 29.44 18.58
C THR A 61 -0.92 29.72 17.24
N GLY A 62 -0.23 30.87 17.12
CA GLY A 62 0.48 31.23 15.90
C GLY A 62 -0.44 31.57 14.72
N SER A 63 0.01 31.25 13.50
CA SER A 63 -0.75 31.47 12.27
C SER A 63 -0.32 30.56 11.11
N ILE A 64 -1.26 30.33 10.20
CA ILE A 64 -1.05 29.57 8.97
C ILE A 64 -1.19 30.53 7.79
N ALA A 65 -0.20 30.57 6.91
CA ALA A 65 -0.30 31.23 5.61
C ALA A 65 -0.63 30.19 4.54
N ILE A 66 -1.75 30.39 3.85
CA ILE A 66 -2.32 29.45 2.88
C ILE A 66 -2.23 30.07 1.49
N GLU A 67 -1.39 29.48 0.65
CA GLU A 67 -1.37 29.73 -0.79
C GLU A 67 -2.44 28.86 -1.47
N GLN A 68 -3.16 29.42 -2.45
CA GLN A 68 -4.25 28.72 -3.13
C GLN A 68 -4.19 28.98 -4.63
N GLU A 69 -4.46 27.96 -5.43
CA GLU A 69 -4.39 28.09 -6.88
C GLU A 69 -5.52 28.99 -7.41
N GLY A 70 -5.13 30.05 -8.13
CA GLY A 70 -6.08 30.98 -8.77
C GLY A 70 -6.89 31.87 -7.82
N LEU A 71 -6.58 31.85 -6.52
CA LEU A 71 -7.26 32.63 -5.48
C LEU A 71 -6.27 33.49 -4.69
N ALA A 72 -6.80 34.46 -3.95
CA ALA A 72 -5.98 35.25 -3.03
C ALA A 72 -5.53 34.40 -1.84
N ASN A 73 -4.26 34.56 -1.45
CA ASN A 73 -3.72 33.90 -0.27
C ASN A 73 -4.45 34.34 1.01
N VAL A 74 -4.53 33.44 1.98
CA VAL A 74 -5.24 33.67 3.24
C VAL A 74 -4.27 33.44 4.41
N THR A 75 -4.27 34.35 5.38
CA THR A 75 -3.59 34.13 6.67
C THR A 75 -4.64 33.87 7.75
N VAL A 76 -4.51 32.74 8.43
CA VAL A 76 -5.41 32.29 9.49
C VAL A 76 -4.66 32.35 10.81
N ARG A 77 -5.15 33.14 11.75
CA ARG A 77 -4.49 33.42 13.04
C ARG A 77 -5.13 32.65 14.18
N ALA A 78 -4.44 32.57 15.31
CA ALA A 78 -4.98 32.03 16.56
C ALA A 78 -6.40 32.54 16.86
N GLY A 79 -7.31 31.61 17.15
CA GLY A 79 -8.73 31.87 17.39
C GLY A 79 -9.60 31.88 16.13
N GLN A 80 -9.01 31.81 14.93
CA GLN A 80 -9.74 31.70 13.67
C GLN A 80 -9.84 30.25 13.18
N THR A 81 -10.82 29.99 12.33
CA THR A 81 -11.00 28.71 11.65
C THR A 81 -11.17 28.96 10.17
N VAL A 82 -10.44 28.20 9.35
CA VAL A 82 -10.62 28.19 7.89
C VAL A 82 -11.24 26.87 7.46
N LYS A 83 -12.07 26.91 6.43
CA LYS A 83 -12.53 25.70 5.72
C LYS A 83 -11.75 25.59 4.41
N ILE A 84 -11.09 24.46 4.21
CA ILE A 84 -10.59 24.02 2.90
C ILE A 84 -11.68 23.13 2.30
N SER A 85 -12.23 23.55 1.17
CA SER A 85 -13.29 22.76 0.52
C SER A 85 -12.69 21.64 -0.32
N LYS A 86 -13.42 20.54 -0.45
CA LYS A 86 -13.05 19.44 -1.34
C LYS A 86 -12.69 19.97 -2.74
N GLY A 87 -11.56 19.50 -3.27
CA GLY A 87 -11.03 19.87 -4.58
C GLY A 87 -10.17 21.14 -4.56
N THR A 88 -10.05 21.84 -3.43
CA THR A 88 -9.14 22.98 -3.32
C THR A 88 -7.69 22.49 -3.33
N ARG A 89 -6.89 23.04 -4.24
CA ARG A 89 -5.43 22.90 -4.27
C ARG A 89 -4.80 24.06 -3.51
N PHE A 90 -4.06 23.75 -2.44
CA PHE A 90 -3.49 24.75 -1.54
C PHE A 90 -2.14 24.31 -0.97
N ARG A 91 -1.40 25.26 -0.40
CA ARG A 91 -0.13 25.00 0.29
C ARG A 91 -0.06 25.80 1.59
N PRO A 92 -0.05 25.14 2.77
CA PRO A 92 0.13 25.82 4.03
C PRO A 92 1.61 26.00 4.38
N SER A 93 1.92 27.13 4.99
CA SER A 93 3.21 27.44 5.60
C SER A 93 3.01 28.08 6.98
N PHE A 94 4.01 27.95 7.85
CA PHE A 94 3.91 28.32 9.25
C PHE A 94 4.97 29.38 9.59
N PRO A 95 4.63 30.69 9.55
CA PRO A 95 5.59 31.76 9.82
C PRO A 95 6.08 31.82 11.28
N GLU A 96 5.35 31.19 12.19
CA GLU A 96 5.57 31.18 13.64
C GLU A 96 5.18 29.80 14.20
N ASP A 97 5.66 29.48 15.41
CA ASP A 97 5.29 28.24 16.10
C ASP A 97 3.76 28.18 16.25
N THR A 98 3.15 27.20 15.59
CA THR A 98 1.71 27.13 15.36
C THR A 98 1.18 25.79 15.83
N THR A 99 0.06 25.84 16.56
CA THR A 99 -0.72 24.64 16.90
C THR A 99 -2.13 24.78 16.36
N TYR A 100 -2.70 23.71 15.83
CA TYR A 100 -4.04 23.73 15.26
C TYR A 100 -4.72 22.36 15.35
N ILE A 101 -6.04 22.38 15.19
CA ILE A 101 -6.89 21.20 15.14
C ILE A 101 -7.51 21.14 13.74
N PRO A 102 -7.05 20.27 12.84
CA PRO A 102 -7.78 19.96 11.63
C PRO A 102 -8.91 18.96 11.94
N VAL A 103 -10.05 19.16 11.29
CA VAL A 103 -11.21 18.27 11.31
C VAL A 103 -11.60 17.95 9.88
N CYS A 104 -11.50 16.67 9.48
CA CYS A 104 -11.84 16.23 8.13
C CYS A 104 -13.16 15.47 8.11
N ILE A 105 -13.95 15.66 7.05
CA ILE A 105 -15.15 14.86 6.78
C ILE A 105 -15.17 14.45 5.30
N PRO A 106 -15.11 13.14 4.97
CA PRO A 106 -14.86 12.00 5.87
C PRO A 106 -13.45 12.03 6.50
N ALA A 107 -13.13 11.03 7.35
CA ALA A 107 -11.84 10.94 8.00
C ALA A 107 -10.66 10.93 7.01
N PHE A 108 -9.54 11.53 7.43
CA PHE A 108 -8.30 11.56 6.65
C PHE A 108 -7.92 10.15 6.18
N SER A 109 -7.55 10.05 4.90
CA SER A 109 -6.88 8.89 4.34
C SER A 109 -5.90 9.36 3.27
N PRO A 110 -4.70 8.77 3.16
CA PRO A 110 -3.76 9.07 2.10
C PRO A 110 -4.35 8.93 0.69
N SER A 111 -5.31 8.03 0.50
CA SER A 111 -6.00 7.85 -0.79
C SER A 111 -6.87 9.04 -1.20
N ARG A 112 -7.22 9.91 -0.25
CA ARG A 112 -8.08 11.09 -0.45
C ARG A 112 -7.33 12.41 -0.25
N CYS A 113 -6.02 12.39 -0.07
CA CYS A 113 -5.17 13.58 0.04
C CYS A 113 -4.01 13.45 -0.95
N ILE A 114 -4.08 14.19 -2.06
CA ILE A 114 -3.01 14.24 -3.04
C ILE A 114 -1.93 15.16 -2.49
N ARG A 115 -0.73 14.63 -2.30
CA ARG A 115 0.45 15.37 -1.85
C ARG A 115 1.47 15.44 -2.99
N GLU A 116 1.94 16.63 -3.31
CA GLU A 116 2.99 16.86 -4.30
C GLU A 116 4.37 16.94 -3.62
N ASP A 117 4.74 15.88 -2.89
CA ASP A 117 6.02 15.79 -2.19
C ASP A 117 7.20 15.76 -3.17
N VAL A 118 8.11 16.73 -3.05
CA VAL A 118 9.31 16.85 -3.90
C VAL A 118 10.61 16.47 -3.17
N THR A 119 10.54 16.23 -1.86
CA THR A 119 11.67 15.84 -1.01
C THR A 119 11.59 14.35 -0.64
N GLU A 120 12.73 13.72 -0.35
CA GLU A 120 12.74 12.32 0.12
C GLU A 120 12.02 12.18 1.47
N GLU A 121 12.20 13.13 2.39
CA GLU A 121 11.46 13.17 3.66
C GLU A 121 9.94 13.22 3.45
N GLY A 122 9.45 14.02 2.49
CA GLY A 122 8.02 14.07 2.16
C GLY A 122 7.51 12.74 1.60
N LYS A 123 8.31 12.05 0.79
CA LYS A 123 7.98 10.70 0.29
C LYS A 123 7.93 9.69 1.43
N ASP A 124 8.83 9.77 2.39
CA ASP A 124 8.84 8.89 3.57
C ASP A 124 7.60 9.11 4.45
N VAL A 125 7.19 10.37 4.65
CA VAL A 125 5.93 10.71 5.33
C VAL A 125 4.73 10.11 4.59
N ALA A 126 4.64 10.29 3.27
CA ALA A 126 3.56 9.73 2.46
C ALA A 126 3.52 8.19 2.54
N LEU A 127 4.69 7.55 2.54
CA LEU A 127 4.83 6.11 2.70
C LEU A 127 4.35 5.66 4.09
N ASN A 128 4.77 6.34 5.15
CA ASN A 128 4.38 6.03 6.53
C ASN A 128 2.88 6.19 6.76
N LEU A 129 2.28 7.27 6.25
CA LEU A 129 0.84 7.47 6.35
C LEU A 129 0.08 6.36 5.62
N LYS A 130 0.50 5.96 4.42
CA LYS A 130 -0.12 4.82 3.75
C LYS A 130 0.04 3.51 4.55
N LYS A 131 1.18 3.30 5.22
CA LYS A 131 1.41 2.19 6.18
C LYS A 131 0.41 2.18 7.33
N LEU A 132 0.26 3.31 8.01
CA LEU A 132 -0.65 3.44 9.15
C LEU A 132 -2.13 3.25 8.77
N HIS A 133 -2.50 3.61 7.53
CA HIS A 133 -3.87 3.56 7.04
C HIS A 133 -4.25 2.26 6.34
N ALA A 134 -3.32 1.37 5.99
CA ALA A 134 -3.73 0.08 5.44
C ALA A 134 -4.05 -0.94 6.53
N SER A 135 -5.09 -1.72 6.29
CA SER A 135 -5.49 -2.86 7.11
C SER A 135 -4.70 -4.14 6.77
N GLY A 136 -3.43 -4.03 6.36
CA GLY A 136 -2.60 -5.11 5.81
C GLY A 136 -1.30 -5.32 6.59
N THR A 137 -0.63 -6.46 6.35
CA THR A 137 0.72 -6.70 6.88
C THR A 137 1.73 -5.75 6.22
N VAL A 138 2.90 -5.55 6.84
CA VAL A 138 3.94 -4.63 6.34
C VAL A 138 4.36 -4.95 4.89
N ASP A 139 4.38 -6.23 4.52
CA ASP A 139 4.71 -6.66 3.15
C ASP A 139 3.59 -6.34 2.14
N ASP A 140 2.32 -6.54 2.54
CA ASP A 140 1.16 -6.16 1.72
C ASP A 140 1.17 -4.66 1.42
N LEU A 141 1.60 -3.89 2.41
CA LEU A 141 1.75 -2.45 2.38
C LEU A 141 2.86 -2.01 1.44
N GLU A 142 4.08 -2.52 1.59
CA GLU A 142 5.22 -2.13 0.73
C GLU A 142 4.93 -2.41 -0.76
N TYR A 143 4.15 -3.46 -1.05
CA TYR A 143 3.69 -3.80 -2.38
C TYR A 143 2.62 -2.86 -2.93
N CYS A 144 1.57 -2.55 -2.16
CA CYS A 144 0.56 -1.58 -2.59
C CYS A 144 1.14 -0.16 -2.76
N LEU A 145 2.33 0.09 -2.22
CA LEU A 145 3.03 1.37 -2.26
C LEU A 145 3.96 1.52 -3.47
N LYS A 146 4.37 0.42 -4.09
CA LYS A 146 5.21 0.39 -5.28
C LYS A 146 4.33 -0.02 -6.46
N ASP A 147 4.09 0.90 -7.40
CA ASP A 147 3.24 0.66 -8.58
C ASP A 147 3.62 -0.62 -9.37
N SER A 148 4.87 -1.09 -9.24
CA SER A 148 5.35 -2.38 -9.77
C SER A 148 6.60 -2.86 -9.02
N PRO A 149 6.56 -3.90 -8.18
CA PRO A 149 7.76 -4.39 -7.50
C PRO A 149 8.71 -5.10 -8.46
N GLU A 150 10.01 -4.84 -8.32
CA GLU A 150 11.05 -5.43 -9.17
C GLU A 150 11.22 -6.94 -8.94
N VAL A 151 11.14 -7.38 -7.69
CA VAL A 151 11.25 -8.80 -7.32
C VAL A 151 9.87 -9.41 -7.27
N LEU A 152 9.71 -10.54 -7.96
CA LEU A 152 8.48 -11.29 -8.09
C LEU A 152 8.67 -12.71 -7.60
N TYR A 153 7.58 -13.28 -7.12
CA TYR A 153 7.50 -14.64 -6.58
C TYR A 153 6.35 -15.39 -7.24
N HIS A 154 6.60 -16.66 -7.57
CA HIS A 154 5.59 -17.60 -8.06
C HIS A 154 5.74 -18.91 -7.28
N MET A 155 4.66 -19.66 -7.09
CA MET A 155 4.72 -20.98 -6.46
C MET A 155 4.20 -22.08 -7.37
N THR A 156 4.84 -23.23 -7.33
CA THR A 156 4.47 -24.42 -8.10
C THR A 156 4.90 -25.67 -7.34
N SER A 157 4.39 -26.85 -7.71
CA SER A 157 4.92 -28.09 -7.14
C SER A 157 6.38 -28.30 -7.54
N ALA A 158 7.16 -28.92 -6.65
CA ALA A 158 8.57 -29.23 -6.90
C ALA A 158 8.75 -30.10 -8.16
N ALA A 159 7.82 -31.02 -8.41
CA ALA A 159 7.83 -31.88 -9.59
C ALA A 159 7.63 -31.10 -10.91
N GLU A 160 6.70 -30.13 -10.94
CA GLU A 160 6.51 -29.26 -12.10
C GLU A 160 7.74 -28.38 -12.34
N TRP A 161 8.37 -27.90 -11.28
CA TRP A 161 9.59 -27.12 -11.40
C TRP A 161 10.77 -27.93 -11.93
N GLU A 162 10.96 -29.16 -11.44
CA GLU A 162 12.00 -30.06 -11.94
C GLU A 162 11.82 -30.37 -13.43
N GLN A 163 10.58 -30.63 -13.86
CA GLN A 163 10.26 -30.82 -15.26
C GLN A 163 10.56 -29.55 -16.08
N ALA A 164 10.18 -28.37 -15.59
CA ALA A 164 10.47 -27.12 -16.27
C ALA A 164 11.97 -26.83 -16.40
N ILE A 165 12.81 -27.25 -15.44
CA ILE A 165 14.26 -27.15 -15.58
C ILE A 165 14.75 -27.95 -16.79
N ALA A 166 14.24 -29.17 -16.99
CA ALA A 166 14.58 -29.99 -18.15
C ALA A 166 14.11 -29.34 -19.46
N ASP A 167 12.90 -28.78 -19.46
CA ASP A 167 12.29 -28.13 -20.63
C ASP A 167 12.80 -26.70 -20.87
N LYS A 168 13.58 -26.15 -19.93
CA LYS A 168 14.11 -24.77 -19.88
C LYS A 168 13.06 -23.66 -19.80
N VAL A 169 11.80 -24.02 -19.69
CA VAL A 169 10.67 -23.09 -19.59
C VAL A 169 9.59 -23.70 -18.72
N TYR A 170 8.99 -22.86 -17.88
CA TYR A 170 7.88 -23.23 -17.01
C TYR A 170 6.56 -22.64 -17.54
N TYR A 171 5.51 -23.46 -17.48
CA TYR A 171 4.12 -23.05 -17.68
C TYR A 171 3.27 -23.68 -16.56
N PRO A 172 2.41 -22.91 -15.86
CA PRO A 172 1.51 -23.47 -14.86
C PRO A 172 0.46 -24.39 -15.52
N LYS A 173 -0.11 -25.32 -14.74
CA LYS A 173 -1.15 -26.24 -15.26
C LYS A 173 -2.36 -25.52 -15.84
N THR A 174 -2.73 -24.39 -15.27
CA THR A 174 -3.86 -23.57 -15.70
C THR A 174 -3.47 -22.56 -16.77
N TYR A 175 -2.24 -22.57 -17.31
CA TYR A 175 -1.73 -21.54 -18.22
C TYR A 175 -2.65 -21.22 -19.40
N GLU A 176 -3.14 -22.24 -20.11
CA GLU A 176 -4.06 -22.08 -21.24
C GLU A 176 -5.42 -21.54 -20.78
N GLN A 177 -5.93 -22.06 -19.67
CA GLN A 177 -7.23 -21.67 -19.11
C GLN A 177 -7.24 -20.24 -18.60
N ASP A 178 -6.16 -19.82 -17.95
CA ASP A 178 -6.03 -18.49 -17.37
C ASP A 178 -5.79 -17.44 -18.46
N GLY A 179 -5.43 -17.83 -19.69
CA GLY A 179 -5.23 -16.87 -20.79
C GLY A 179 -3.75 -16.56 -21.04
N HIS A 180 -2.91 -17.59 -20.97
CA HIS A 180 -1.49 -17.60 -21.34
C HIS A 180 -0.60 -16.73 -20.45
N TYR A 181 -0.85 -16.74 -19.15
CA TYR A 181 0.00 -16.07 -18.18
C TYR A 181 0.24 -16.91 -16.92
N THR A 182 1.31 -16.55 -16.21
CA THR A 182 1.66 -17.10 -14.90
C THR A 182 1.35 -16.07 -13.81
N HIS A 183 0.57 -16.46 -12.81
CA HIS A 183 0.32 -15.64 -11.63
C HIS A 183 1.57 -15.50 -10.77
N ALA A 184 1.95 -14.28 -10.44
CA ALA A 184 3.01 -13.99 -9.50
C ALA A 184 2.51 -13.03 -8.40
N THR A 185 3.39 -12.71 -7.47
CA THR A 185 3.19 -11.68 -6.44
C THR A 185 4.53 -11.04 -6.12
N GLY A 186 4.53 -9.75 -5.76
CA GLY A 186 5.72 -9.13 -5.14
C GLY A 186 5.76 -9.29 -3.63
N VAL A 187 4.69 -9.85 -3.04
CA VAL A 187 4.56 -10.14 -1.60
C VAL A 187 4.62 -11.64 -1.39
N PRO A 188 5.75 -12.20 -0.94
CA PRO A 188 5.89 -13.64 -0.80
C PRO A 188 4.94 -14.22 0.26
N SER A 189 4.61 -13.45 1.31
CA SER A 189 3.67 -13.88 2.35
C SER A 189 2.25 -14.13 1.83
N ARG A 190 1.84 -13.50 0.71
CA ARG A 190 0.56 -13.80 0.04
C ARG A 190 0.51 -15.22 -0.53
N LEU A 191 1.65 -15.81 -0.89
CA LEU A 191 1.68 -17.15 -1.47
C LEU A 191 1.17 -18.21 -0.49
N VAL A 192 1.39 -18.05 0.81
CA VAL A 192 0.87 -18.99 1.82
C VAL A 192 -0.66 -18.97 1.84
N GLY A 193 -1.26 -17.78 1.87
CA GLY A 193 -2.73 -17.64 1.78
C GLY A 193 -3.28 -18.14 0.44
N THR A 194 -2.58 -17.83 -0.65
CA THR A 194 -2.92 -18.29 -2.00
C THR A 194 -2.87 -19.82 -2.11
N ALA A 195 -1.87 -20.45 -1.49
CA ALA A 195 -1.70 -21.90 -1.47
C ALA A 195 -2.84 -22.58 -0.72
N ASN A 196 -3.22 -22.01 0.43
CA ASN A 196 -4.33 -22.50 1.24
C ASN A 196 -5.69 -22.34 0.54
N HIS A 197 -5.86 -21.30 -0.28
CA HIS A 197 -7.09 -21.07 -1.04
C HIS A 197 -7.21 -22.02 -2.25
N PHE A 198 -6.16 -22.12 -3.07
CA PHE A 198 -6.22 -22.82 -4.35
C PHE A 198 -5.68 -24.26 -4.34
N TYR A 199 -4.73 -24.59 -3.46
CA TYR A 199 -3.88 -25.78 -3.61
C TYR A 199 -3.83 -26.70 -2.38
N GLN A 200 -4.70 -26.50 -1.39
CA GLN A 200 -4.78 -27.33 -0.16
C GLN A 200 -4.90 -28.85 -0.41
N ASP A 201 -5.51 -29.27 -1.52
CA ASP A 201 -5.70 -30.69 -1.87
C ASP A 201 -4.57 -31.25 -2.76
N SER A 202 -3.61 -30.41 -3.14
CA SER A 202 -2.47 -30.83 -3.96
C SER A 202 -1.53 -31.78 -3.20
N GLN A 203 -0.88 -32.66 -3.93
CA GLN A 203 0.06 -33.66 -3.40
C GLN A 203 1.50 -33.28 -3.75
N GLY A 204 2.45 -33.78 -2.96
CA GLY A 204 3.88 -33.51 -3.14
C GLY A 204 4.36 -32.20 -2.51
N ASP A 205 5.67 -31.97 -2.67
CA ASP A 205 6.34 -30.77 -2.16
C ASP A 205 6.10 -29.57 -3.10
N TRP A 206 6.18 -28.38 -2.53
CA TRP A 206 6.00 -27.11 -3.24
C TRP A 206 7.22 -26.22 -3.06
N VAL A 207 7.45 -25.40 -4.07
CA VAL A 207 8.54 -24.42 -4.10
C VAL A 207 8.02 -23.04 -4.46
N CYS A 208 8.69 -22.02 -3.93
CA CYS A 208 8.52 -20.62 -4.30
C CYS A 208 9.72 -20.19 -5.14
N LEU A 209 9.46 -19.76 -6.36
CA LEU A 209 10.44 -19.26 -7.32
C LEU A 209 10.53 -17.74 -7.19
N GLN A 210 11.74 -17.21 -7.04
CA GLN A 210 11.99 -15.77 -7.06
C GLN A 210 12.69 -15.36 -8.36
N PHE A 211 12.19 -14.31 -9.00
CA PHE A 211 12.76 -13.74 -10.22
C PHE A 211 12.55 -12.22 -10.26
N ARG A 212 13.09 -11.57 -11.27
CA ARG A 212 13.07 -10.11 -11.43
C ARG A 212 12.37 -9.68 -12.72
N ARG A 213 11.66 -8.55 -12.67
CA ARG A 213 11.05 -7.94 -13.86
C ARG A 213 12.10 -7.58 -14.90
N ALA A 214 13.25 -7.05 -14.49
CA ALA A 214 14.33 -6.73 -15.41
C ALA A 214 14.82 -7.97 -16.19
N ALA A 215 14.90 -9.13 -15.52
CA ALA A 215 15.29 -10.39 -16.17
C ALA A 215 14.24 -10.87 -17.18
N LEU A 216 12.95 -10.81 -16.82
CA LEU A 216 11.85 -11.10 -17.75
C LEU A 216 11.85 -10.17 -18.96
N LYS A 217 12.03 -8.86 -18.73
CA LYS A 217 12.09 -7.85 -19.80
C LYS A 217 13.27 -8.09 -20.74
N ALA A 218 14.43 -8.51 -20.23
CA ALA A 218 15.57 -8.87 -21.05
C ALA A 218 15.30 -10.07 -21.98
N CYS A 219 14.34 -10.94 -21.62
CA CYS A 219 13.84 -12.04 -22.44
C CYS A 219 12.66 -11.62 -23.35
N GLY A 220 12.25 -10.34 -23.35
CA GLY A 220 11.08 -9.87 -24.10
C GLY A 220 9.74 -10.26 -23.48
N ILE A 221 9.72 -10.66 -22.21
CA ILE A 221 8.52 -11.09 -21.50
C ILE A 221 7.91 -9.90 -20.77
N HIS A 222 6.60 -9.73 -20.94
CA HIS A 222 5.83 -8.66 -20.31
C HIS A 222 5.18 -9.13 -19.01
N VAL A 223 5.10 -8.21 -18.05
CA VAL A 223 4.36 -8.40 -16.80
C VAL A 223 3.22 -7.38 -16.79
N ARG A 224 1.99 -7.85 -16.63
CA ARG A 224 0.82 -6.99 -16.44
C ARG A 224 0.49 -6.93 -14.95
N ASP A 225 0.26 -5.73 -14.44
CA ASP A 225 -0.18 -5.52 -13.07
C ASP A 225 -1.70 -5.34 -13.09
N GLU A 226 -2.41 -6.39 -12.69
CA GLU A 226 -3.87 -6.49 -12.80
C GLU A 226 -4.47 -6.83 -11.43
N GLU A 227 -5.79 -6.71 -11.27
CA GLU A 227 -6.45 -7.14 -10.04
C GLU A 227 -6.33 -8.65 -9.84
N ALA A 228 -6.58 -9.13 -8.62
CA ALA A 228 -6.60 -10.56 -8.33
C ALA A 228 -7.66 -11.29 -9.18
N MET A 229 -7.21 -12.26 -9.99
CA MET A 229 -8.03 -13.04 -10.91
C MET A 229 -8.25 -14.48 -10.39
N PRO A 230 -9.29 -15.19 -10.87
CA PRO A 230 -9.46 -16.63 -10.66
C PRO A 230 -8.25 -17.42 -11.14
N VAL A 231 -8.07 -18.63 -10.58
CA VAL A 231 -7.05 -19.60 -11.02
C VAL A 231 -7.75 -20.88 -11.44
N GLY A 232 -7.76 -21.17 -12.74
CA GLY A 232 -8.59 -22.22 -13.30
C GLY A 232 -10.08 -22.00 -12.99
N ASP A 233 -10.75 -23.01 -12.43
CA ASP A 233 -12.18 -22.96 -12.08
C ASP A 233 -12.46 -22.38 -10.67
N LYS A 234 -11.42 -21.96 -9.94
CA LYS A 234 -11.57 -21.47 -8.56
C LYS A 234 -11.63 -19.95 -8.53
N ASP A 235 -12.72 -19.42 -7.98
CA ASP A 235 -12.91 -17.99 -7.79
C ASP A 235 -11.88 -17.38 -6.83
N VAL A 236 -11.61 -16.08 -7.03
CA VAL A 236 -10.76 -15.27 -6.16
C VAL A 236 -11.40 -15.07 -4.77
N ASP A 237 -10.59 -14.96 -3.72
CA ASP A 237 -11.08 -14.60 -2.39
C ASP A 237 -11.65 -13.16 -2.41
N PRO A 238 -12.91 -12.94 -2.00
CA PRO A 238 -13.52 -11.60 -1.94
C PRO A 238 -12.73 -10.59 -1.10
N ALA A 239 -11.98 -11.05 -0.09
CA ALA A 239 -11.11 -10.22 0.72
C ALA A 239 -9.96 -9.61 -0.09
N TRP A 240 -9.48 -10.29 -1.14
CA TRP A 240 -8.38 -9.78 -1.97
C TRP A 240 -8.88 -8.70 -2.94
N VAL A 241 -10.09 -8.88 -3.47
CA VAL A 241 -10.77 -7.89 -4.32
C VAL A 241 -11.07 -6.62 -3.52
N SER A 242 -11.65 -6.76 -2.33
CA SER A 242 -11.91 -5.60 -1.44
C SER A 242 -10.63 -4.87 -1.01
N LYS A 243 -9.52 -5.60 -0.81
CA LYS A 243 -8.19 -5.04 -0.54
C LYS A 243 -7.49 -4.48 -1.78
N LYS A 244 -8.09 -4.58 -2.97
CA LYS A 244 -7.53 -4.15 -4.25
C LYS A 244 -6.13 -4.72 -4.48
N TRP A 245 -5.98 -6.02 -4.24
CA TRP A 245 -4.72 -6.69 -4.52
C TRP A 245 -4.39 -6.59 -6.00
N ILE A 246 -3.27 -5.95 -6.28
CA ILE A 246 -2.62 -6.03 -7.58
C ILE A 246 -1.81 -7.33 -7.62
N CYS A 247 -1.90 -8.08 -8.71
CA CYS A 247 -1.23 -9.35 -8.93
C CYS A 247 -0.48 -9.27 -10.27
N PRO A 248 0.85 -9.48 -10.29
CA PRO A 248 1.60 -9.45 -11.53
C PRO A 248 1.34 -10.73 -12.33
N HIS A 249 0.92 -10.59 -13.58
CA HIS A 249 0.74 -11.69 -14.53
C HIS A 249 1.89 -11.68 -15.54
N VAL A 250 2.72 -12.73 -15.51
CA VAL A 250 3.83 -12.91 -16.46
C VAL A 250 3.29 -13.53 -17.75
N VAL A 251 3.34 -12.79 -18.85
CA VAL A 251 2.72 -13.18 -20.13
C VAL A 251 3.71 -13.96 -20.98
N GLY A 252 3.42 -15.24 -21.22
CA GLY A 252 4.36 -16.17 -21.84
C GLY A 252 4.88 -17.23 -20.87
N GLY A 253 5.75 -18.11 -21.37
CA GLY A 253 6.46 -19.08 -20.54
C GLY A 253 7.54 -18.40 -19.70
N LEU A 254 7.72 -18.89 -18.47
CA LEU A 254 8.75 -18.41 -17.55
C LEU A 254 10.06 -19.16 -17.81
N PRO A 255 11.10 -18.56 -18.43
CA PRO A 255 12.35 -19.26 -18.71
C PRO A 255 13.05 -19.60 -17.40
N THR A 256 13.51 -20.84 -17.23
CA THR A 256 14.08 -21.25 -15.94
C THR A 256 15.36 -20.49 -15.57
N SER A 257 16.06 -19.93 -16.57
CA SER A 257 17.25 -19.10 -16.38
C SER A 257 16.99 -17.75 -15.70
N VAL A 258 15.75 -17.26 -15.63
CA VAL A 258 15.43 -15.99 -14.96
C VAL A 258 15.14 -16.16 -13.47
N VAL A 259 14.99 -17.41 -13.00
CA VAL A 259 14.77 -17.73 -11.59
C VAL A 259 16.10 -17.67 -10.86
N GLU A 260 16.19 -16.78 -9.88
CA GLU A 260 17.42 -16.49 -9.14
C GLU A 260 17.53 -17.32 -7.86
N LYS A 261 16.38 -17.60 -7.24
CA LYS A 261 16.29 -18.39 -6.01
C LYS A 261 15.05 -19.27 -6.04
N VAL A 262 15.19 -20.43 -5.42
CA VAL A 262 14.11 -21.37 -5.18
C VAL A 262 14.05 -21.63 -3.69
N PHE A 263 12.91 -21.33 -3.09
CA PHE A 263 12.65 -21.52 -1.67
C PHE A 263 11.71 -22.71 -1.49
N LYS A 264 11.93 -23.48 -0.44
CA LYS A 264 11.03 -24.58 -0.09
C LYS A 264 9.80 -24.03 0.64
N MET A 265 8.61 -24.47 0.23
CA MET A 265 7.39 -24.17 0.97
C MET A 265 7.13 -25.26 2.01
N THR A 266 6.68 -24.86 3.20
CA THR A 266 6.34 -25.76 4.30
C THR A 266 4.83 -25.91 4.42
N ARG A 267 4.41 -27.10 4.86
CA ARG A 267 3.00 -27.41 5.13
C ARG A 267 2.85 -28.42 6.25
N ASP A 268 1.74 -28.35 6.96
CA ASP A 268 1.25 -29.34 7.92
C ASP A 268 -0.05 -29.95 7.40
N GLY A 269 0.02 -31.20 6.95
CA GLY A 269 -1.07 -31.86 6.24
C GLY A 269 -1.48 -31.10 4.97
N LYS A 270 -2.72 -30.58 4.95
CA LYS A 270 -3.27 -29.79 3.84
C LYS A 270 -2.96 -28.30 3.93
N LEU A 271 -2.48 -27.82 5.08
CA LEU A 271 -2.29 -26.41 5.37
C LEU A 271 -0.85 -26.00 5.08
N PHE A 272 -0.63 -25.09 4.13
CA PHE A 272 0.65 -24.43 3.93
C PHE A 272 0.94 -23.47 5.09
N THR A 273 2.15 -23.58 5.64
CA THR A 273 2.55 -22.90 6.88
C THR A 273 3.62 -21.83 6.70
N GLY A 274 4.41 -21.87 5.61
CA GLY A 274 5.46 -20.86 5.39
C GLY A 274 6.33 -21.10 4.16
N ILE A 275 7.36 -20.27 4.01
CA ILE A 275 8.37 -20.35 2.94
C ILE A 275 9.74 -20.21 3.58
N GLU A 276 10.52 -21.29 3.61
CA GLU A 276 11.78 -21.35 4.35
C GLU A 276 12.74 -20.23 3.92
N GLY A 277 13.13 -19.39 4.88
CA GLY A 277 14.07 -18.27 4.66
C GLY A 277 13.45 -17.03 4.02
N LEU A 278 12.11 -16.97 3.90
CA LEU A 278 11.39 -15.85 3.29
C LEU A 278 10.16 -15.41 4.10
N VAL A 279 9.33 -16.36 4.55
CA VAL A 279 8.07 -16.14 5.28
C VAL A 279 7.94 -17.13 6.43
#